data_AF-A0A350QRW8-F1
#
_entry.id   AF-A0A350QRW8-F1
#
_cell.length_a   1.000
_cell.length_b   1.000
_cell.length_c   1.000
_cell.angle_alpha   90.00
_cell.angle_beta   90.00
_cell.angle_gamma   90.00
#
_symmetry.space_group_name_H-M   'P 1'
#
loop_
_entity.id
_entity.type
_entity.pdbx_description
1 polymer ?
#
loop_
_entity_poly.entity_id
_entity_poly.type
_entity_poly.pdbx_seq_one_letter_code
_entity_poly.pdbx_strand_id
1 'polypeptide(L)'
;MADFSTQFRLIRRLIFSERFRYACALFALIAGTLLIYLIPLVPQAVLDVVFNDDPGKASGISRRVIDIMGGIDAVGSQLWRPALLIGFLAISAGCCVHLRQRFAARAAQNIARGMRSAIYDHVQKLPCRTHESLESGDLLQRCSSDVDTVSLFLSEQITMIGRAFAMLLVPLPLMFALDWRMAVISLLLVGPISIFSYVFFNRMRDRFLEKEKAEARLTATVNENLNGVRVVRSFARQSFESERFEMHNATHRNRDNDLYRLMARFWSLSDALCFCQQGLVIGFGLWWLTQGSLEIGTFYFFISVVNMFLWPVRMLGRILAEFGKALVAV
;
A
#
# COMPACT_ATOMS: atom_id res chain seq x y z
N MET A 1 -26.74 -10.88 0.83
CA MET A 1 -25.57 -10.34 0.12
C MET A 1 -26.00 -9.03 -0.51
N ALA A 2 -25.52 -7.89 0.02
CA ALA A 2 -25.83 -6.59 -0.56
C ALA A 2 -25.18 -6.48 -1.95
N ASP A 3 -25.93 -5.98 -2.91
CA ASP A 3 -25.49 -5.76 -4.29
C ASP A 3 -24.27 -4.81 -4.33
N PHE A 4 -23.13 -5.34 -4.76
CA PHE A 4 -21.84 -4.64 -4.77
C PHE A 4 -21.87 -3.39 -5.66
N SER A 5 -22.69 -3.40 -6.73
CA SER A 5 -22.90 -2.23 -7.60
C SER A 5 -23.50 -1.04 -6.83
N THR A 6 -24.28 -1.32 -5.79
CA THR A 6 -24.92 -0.31 -4.94
C THR A 6 -23.92 0.23 -3.91
N GLN A 7 -23.05 -0.62 -3.35
CA GLN A 7 -21.97 -0.19 -2.46
C GLN A 7 -20.92 0.68 -3.18
N PHE A 8 -20.54 0.32 -4.41
CA PHE A 8 -19.60 1.11 -5.20
C PHE A 8 -20.17 2.49 -5.56
N ARG A 9 -21.46 2.56 -5.93
CA ARG A 9 -22.14 3.84 -6.17
C ARG A 9 -22.18 4.72 -4.92
N LEU A 10 -22.39 4.13 -3.74
CA LEU A 10 -22.34 4.85 -2.47
C LEU A 10 -20.95 5.42 -2.20
N ILE A 11 -19.90 4.59 -2.24
CA ILE A 11 -18.51 5.03 -2.05
C ILE A 11 -18.15 6.14 -3.03
N ARG A 12 -18.50 5.99 -4.31
CA ARG A 12 -18.28 7.02 -5.33
C ARG A 12 -18.98 8.34 -4.96
N ARG A 13 -20.22 8.29 -4.50
CA ARG A 13 -20.98 9.48 -4.07
C ARG A 13 -20.34 10.14 -2.85
N LEU A 14 -19.87 9.36 -1.88
CA LEU A 14 -19.17 9.85 -0.69
C LEU A 14 -17.86 10.55 -1.07
N ILE A 15 -17.03 9.94 -1.92
CA ILE A 15 -15.79 10.56 -2.42
C ILE A 15 -16.12 11.85 -3.18
N PHE A 16 -17.16 11.85 -4.00
CA PHE A 16 -17.54 13.02 -4.79
C PHE A 16 -18.01 14.20 -3.93
N SER A 17 -18.62 13.93 -2.77
CA SER A 17 -19.00 14.99 -1.81
C SER A 17 -17.79 15.77 -1.30
N GLU A 18 -16.62 15.11 -1.23
CA GLU A 18 -15.36 15.66 -0.74
C GLU A 18 -14.29 15.75 -1.84
N ARG A 19 -14.72 15.86 -3.10
CA ARG A 19 -13.85 15.78 -4.29
C ARG A 19 -12.68 16.75 -4.27
N PHE A 20 -12.87 17.96 -3.72
CA PHE A 20 -11.81 18.96 -3.64
C PHE A 20 -10.69 18.52 -2.69
N ARG A 21 -11.02 17.98 -1.52
CA ARG A 21 -10.04 17.50 -0.54
C ARG A 21 -9.30 16.28 -1.07
N TYR A 22 -10.00 15.36 -1.72
CA TYR A 22 -9.36 14.22 -2.38
C TYR A 22 -8.48 14.63 -3.56
N ALA A 23 -8.86 15.65 -4.34
CA ALA A 23 -8.02 16.21 -5.39
C ALA A 23 -6.74 16.85 -4.82
N CYS A 24 -6.85 17.63 -3.73
CA CYS A 24 -5.68 18.16 -3.03
C CYS A 24 -4.80 17.05 -2.46
N ALA A 25 -5.38 15.98 -1.91
CA ALA A 25 -4.64 14.83 -1.43
C ALA A 25 -3.89 14.11 -2.57
N LEU A 26 -4.53 13.94 -3.72
CA LEU A 26 -3.94 13.33 -4.92
C LEU A 26 -2.81 14.19 -5.49
N PHE A 27 -3.00 15.52 -5.55
CA PHE A 27 -1.96 16.45 -5.97
C PHE A 27 -0.74 16.38 -5.03
N ALA A 28 -0.97 16.46 -3.71
CA ALA A 28 0.09 16.33 -2.71
C ALA A 28 0.79 14.96 -2.77
N LEU A 29 0.05 13.89 -3.09
CA LEU A 29 0.63 12.58 -3.34
C LEU A 29 1.59 12.61 -4.54
N ILE A 30 1.13 13.06 -5.71
CA ILE A 30 1.93 13.09 -6.93
C ILE A 30 3.17 13.98 -6.75
N ALA A 31 2.99 15.19 -6.22
CA ALA A 31 4.08 16.12 -5.94
C ALA A 31 5.09 15.53 -4.94
N GLY A 32 4.60 14.93 -3.85
CA GLY A 32 5.46 14.27 -2.87
C GLY A 32 6.23 13.09 -3.47
N THR A 33 5.58 12.24 -4.26
CA THR A 33 6.23 11.13 -4.95
C THR A 33 7.30 11.63 -5.92
N LEU A 34 7.01 12.66 -6.71
CA LEU A 34 7.98 13.27 -7.61
C LEU A 34 9.21 13.75 -6.83
N LEU A 35 9.02 14.51 -5.74
CA LEU A 35 10.10 15.02 -4.90
C LEU A 35 10.98 13.88 -4.34
N ILE A 36 10.38 12.78 -3.88
CA ILE A 36 11.15 11.63 -3.38
C ILE A 36 12.04 11.04 -4.49
N TYR A 37 11.56 10.97 -5.73
CA TYR A 37 12.36 10.49 -6.87
C TYR A 37 13.39 11.51 -7.36
N LEU A 38 13.28 12.80 -7.00
CA LEU A 38 14.32 13.80 -7.27
C LEU A 38 15.50 13.71 -6.28
N ILE A 39 15.29 13.17 -5.07
CA ILE A 39 16.36 13.01 -4.07
C ILE A 39 17.58 12.25 -4.64
N PRO A 40 17.44 11.05 -5.24
CA PRO A 40 18.59 10.30 -5.77
C PRO A 40 19.26 10.97 -6.98
N LEU A 41 18.64 11.97 -7.63
CA LEU A 41 19.31 12.75 -8.68
C LEU A 41 20.46 13.60 -8.13
N VAL A 42 20.40 13.99 -6.85
CA VAL A 42 21.45 14.81 -6.24
C VAL A 42 22.75 14.02 -6.05
N PRO A 43 22.76 12.83 -5.41
CA PRO A 43 23.96 12.01 -5.39
C PRO A 43 24.38 11.52 -6.78
N GLN A 44 23.44 11.27 -7.70
CA GLN A 44 23.79 11.01 -9.12
C GLN A 44 24.65 12.15 -9.67
N ALA A 45 24.19 13.39 -9.56
CA ALA A 45 24.89 14.56 -10.10
C ALA A 45 26.27 14.75 -9.44
N VAL A 46 26.38 14.48 -8.14
CA VAL A 46 27.67 14.50 -7.43
C VAL A 46 28.60 13.42 -7.97
N LEU A 47 28.11 12.19 -8.17
CA LEU A 47 28.91 11.10 -8.72
C LEU A 47 29.37 11.38 -10.15
N ASP A 48 28.51 11.96 -10.98
CA ASP A 48 28.86 12.34 -12.35
C ASP A 48 29.93 13.45 -12.38
N VAL A 49 29.97 14.36 -11.38
CA VAL A 49 31.01 15.40 -11.29
C VAL A 49 32.33 14.87 -10.73
N VAL A 50 32.27 13.98 -9.73
CA VAL A 50 33.47 13.50 -9.02
C VAL A 50 34.21 12.41 -9.80
N PHE A 51 33.49 11.54 -10.50
CA PHE A 51 34.06 10.35 -11.14
C PHE A 51 34.19 10.45 -12.67
N ASN A 52 33.64 11.50 -13.29
CA ASN A 52 33.65 11.64 -14.74
C ASN A 52 34.58 12.81 -15.11
N ASP A 53 35.68 12.51 -15.81
CA ASP A 53 36.69 13.50 -16.21
C ASP A 53 36.16 14.52 -17.24
N ASP A 54 35.03 14.23 -17.89
CA ASP A 54 34.39 15.08 -18.90
C ASP A 54 32.98 15.50 -18.44
N PRO A 55 32.81 16.72 -17.88
CA PRO A 55 31.50 17.26 -17.51
C PRO A 55 30.53 17.42 -18.70
N GLY A 56 31.04 17.30 -19.94
CA GLY A 56 30.29 17.26 -21.18
C GLY A 56 29.53 15.95 -21.43
N LYS A 57 29.70 14.91 -20.61
CA LYS A 57 28.93 13.65 -20.76
C LYS A 57 27.67 13.58 -19.90
N ALA A 58 27.61 14.40 -18.85
CA ALA A 58 26.50 14.44 -17.91
C ALA A 58 25.15 14.59 -18.64
N SER A 59 24.20 13.70 -18.33
CA SER A 59 22.81 13.79 -18.80
C SER A 59 22.25 15.21 -18.67
N GLY A 60 21.40 15.65 -19.61
CA GLY A 60 20.80 16.99 -19.58
C GLY A 60 20.03 17.30 -18.29
N ILE A 61 19.54 16.25 -17.59
CA ILE A 61 18.90 16.38 -16.29
C ILE A 61 19.94 16.59 -15.17
N SER A 62 21.03 15.82 -15.16
CA SER A 62 22.07 15.97 -14.13
C SER A 62 22.73 17.34 -14.23
N ARG A 63 22.98 17.87 -15.44
CA ARG A 63 23.47 19.25 -15.61
C ARG A 63 22.58 20.31 -14.97
N ARG A 64 21.26 20.24 -15.17
CA ARG A 64 20.32 21.18 -14.53
C ARG A 64 20.39 21.12 -13.00
N VAL A 65 20.55 19.92 -12.44
CA VAL A 65 20.70 19.73 -10.99
C VAL A 65 22.04 20.30 -10.52
N ILE A 66 23.12 20.10 -11.28
CA ILE A 66 24.45 20.68 -11.02
C ILE A 66 24.40 22.21 -11.06
N ASP A 67 23.71 22.80 -12.03
CA ASP A 67 23.54 24.25 -12.17
C ASP A 67 22.81 24.84 -10.95
N ILE A 68 21.75 24.16 -10.47
CA ILE A 68 21.03 24.55 -9.25
C ILE A 68 21.96 24.52 -8.02
N MET A 69 22.94 23.62 -7.98
CA MET A 69 23.93 23.53 -6.89
C MET A 69 25.09 24.54 -7.02
N GLY A 70 25.09 25.35 -8.07
CA GLY A 70 26.08 26.40 -8.32
C GLY A 70 27.24 25.97 -9.21
N GLY A 71 27.04 24.96 -10.07
CA GLY A 71 27.99 24.53 -11.09
C GLY A 71 28.97 23.46 -10.62
N ILE A 72 29.74 22.91 -11.56
CA ILE A 72 30.64 21.76 -11.39
C ILE A 72 31.66 22.01 -10.27
N ASP A 73 32.31 23.19 -10.27
CA ASP A 73 33.35 23.54 -9.29
C ASP A 73 32.83 23.57 -7.85
N ALA A 74 31.59 24.05 -7.67
CA ALA A 74 30.96 24.12 -6.36
C ALA A 74 30.54 22.73 -5.86
N VAL A 75 30.06 21.86 -6.74
CA VAL A 75 29.61 20.51 -6.37
C VAL A 75 30.78 19.64 -5.88
N GLY A 76 31.93 19.71 -6.57
CA GLY A 76 33.12 18.94 -6.20
C GLY A 76 33.80 19.43 -4.92
N SER A 77 33.80 20.74 -4.66
CA SER A 77 34.52 21.35 -3.51
C SER A 77 33.64 21.59 -2.27
N GLN A 78 32.32 21.69 -2.43
CA GLN A 78 31.39 22.11 -1.37
C GLN A 78 30.22 21.13 -1.22
N LEU A 79 30.49 19.94 -0.67
CA LEU A 79 29.50 18.88 -0.44
C LEU A 79 28.32 19.28 0.47
N TRP A 80 28.43 20.37 1.22
CA TRP A 80 27.33 20.91 2.02
C TRP A 80 26.16 21.41 1.16
N ARG A 81 26.39 21.85 -0.09
CA ARG A 81 25.33 22.31 -1.00
C ARG A 81 24.43 21.17 -1.48
N PRO A 82 24.97 20.05 -2.03
CA PRO A 82 24.18 18.84 -2.27
C PRO A 82 23.42 18.36 -1.03
N ALA A 83 24.05 18.39 0.15
CA ALA A 83 23.41 17.97 1.40
C ALA A 83 22.22 18.86 1.78
N LEU A 84 22.35 20.19 1.64
CA LEU A 84 21.23 21.12 1.86
C LEU A 84 20.10 20.91 0.85
N LEU A 85 20.42 20.65 -0.42
CA LEU A 85 19.42 20.38 -1.44
C LEU A 85 18.65 19.08 -1.14
N ILE A 86 19.35 18.02 -0.73
CA ILE A 86 18.73 16.77 -0.27
C ILE A 86 17.81 17.05 0.93
N GLY A 87 18.29 17.80 1.92
CA GLY A 87 17.50 18.19 3.09
C GLY A 87 16.23 18.96 2.71
N PHE A 88 16.34 19.94 1.81
CA PHE A 88 15.21 20.71 1.30
C PHE A 88 14.19 19.84 0.55
N LEU A 89 14.65 18.95 -0.34
CA LEU A 89 13.80 18.01 -1.06
C LEU A 89 13.10 17.04 -0.10
N ALA A 90 13.82 16.51 0.89
CA ALA A 90 13.28 15.60 1.89
C ALA A 90 12.22 16.27 2.79
N ILE A 91 12.47 17.50 3.25
CA ILE A 91 11.50 18.28 4.04
C ILE A 91 10.26 18.60 3.18
N SER A 92 10.46 19.00 1.92
CA SER A 92 9.36 19.29 0.99
C SER A 92 8.52 18.05 0.71
N ALA A 93 9.17 16.90 0.46
CA ALA A 93 8.50 15.61 0.30
C ALA A 93 7.72 15.21 1.56
N GLY A 94 8.32 15.38 2.75
CA GLY A 94 7.67 15.14 4.03
C GLY A 94 6.44 16.03 4.24
N CYS A 95 6.52 17.31 3.86
CA CYS A 95 5.40 18.24 3.89
C CYS A 95 4.27 17.78 2.95
N CYS A 96 4.59 17.37 1.71
CA CYS A 96 3.61 16.80 0.78
C CYS A 96 2.95 15.53 1.35
N VAL A 97 3.71 14.64 1.98
CA VAL A 97 3.18 13.43 2.63
C VAL A 97 2.23 13.79 3.77
N HIS A 98 2.59 14.79 4.59
CA HIS A 98 1.72 15.30 5.65
C HIS A 98 0.43 15.91 5.10
N LEU A 99 0.53 16.78 4.09
CA LEU A 99 -0.63 17.40 3.43
C LEU A 99 -1.56 16.35 2.83
N ARG A 100 -1.02 15.35 2.12
CA ARG A 100 -1.77 14.20 1.60
C ARG A 100 -2.56 13.52 2.71
N GLN A 101 -1.88 13.14 3.81
CA GLN A 101 -2.51 12.44 4.93
C GLN A 101 -3.59 13.30 5.60
N ARG A 102 -3.31 14.60 5.78
CA ARG A 102 -4.22 15.56 6.41
C ARG A 102 -5.48 15.77 5.57
N PHE A 103 -5.36 15.97 4.25
CA PHE A 103 -6.51 16.14 3.37
C PHE A 103 -7.35 14.88 3.28
N ALA A 104 -6.73 13.70 3.14
CA ALA A 104 -7.43 12.42 3.12
C ALA A 104 -8.18 12.15 4.44
N ALA A 105 -7.53 12.35 5.59
CA ALA A 105 -8.15 12.18 6.90
C ALA A 105 -9.33 13.15 7.11
N ARG A 106 -9.16 14.43 6.71
CA ARG A 106 -10.21 15.44 6.88
C ARG A 106 -11.42 15.18 5.96
N ALA A 107 -11.18 14.69 4.74
CA ALA A 107 -12.24 14.24 3.85
C ALA A 107 -13.02 13.06 4.45
N ALA A 108 -12.31 12.03 4.95
CA ALA A 108 -12.92 10.87 5.57
C ALA A 108 -13.73 11.23 6.83
N GLN A 109 -13.20 12.08 7.70
CA GLN A 109 -13.90 12.52 8.91
C GLN A 109 -15.13 13.38 8.61
N ASN A 110 -15.10 14.21 7.57
CA ASN A 110 -16.29 14.94 7.12
C ASN A 110 -17.38 13.98 6.60
N ILE A 111 -16.98 12.97 5.82
CA ILE A 111 -17.88 11.92 5.35
C ILE A 111 -18.47 11.15 6.55
N ALA A 112 -17.64 10.77 7.52
CA ALA A 112 -18.07 10.09 8.75
C ALA A 112 -19.08 10.93 9.53
N ARG A 113 -18.81 12.22 9.71
CA ARG A 113 -19.76 13.17 10.33
C ARG A 113 -21.08 13.20 9.56
N GLY A 114 -21.05 13.31 8.24
CA GLY A 114 -22.25 13.30 7.40
C GLY A 114 -23.05 12.00 7.52
N MET A 115 -22.38 10.85 7.55
CA MET A 115 -23.03 9.55 7.75
C MET A 115 -23.68 9.45 9.13
N ARG A 116 -22.99 9.87 10.21
CA ARG A 116 -23.57 9.88 11.56
C ARG A 116 -24.80 10.77 11.66
N SER A 117 -24.73 11.99 11.11
CA SER A 117 -25.89 12.89 11.07
C SER A 117 -27.05 12.29 10.28
N ALA A 118 -26.79 11.69 9.12
CA ALA A 118 -27.84 11.07 8.30
C ALA A 118 -28.48 9.86 9.00
N ILE A 119 -27.69 9.01 9.68
CA ILE A 119 -28.22 7.89 10.46
C ILE A 119 -29.04 8.41 11.63
N TYR A 120 -28.54 9.40 12.37
CA TYR A 120 -29.25 10.01 13.49
C TYR A 120 -30.60 10.61 13.07
N ASP A 121 -30.62 11.41 12.00
CA ASP A 121 -31.84 12.02 11.46
C ASP A 121 -32.82 10.95 10.94
N HIS A 122 -32.31 9.85 10.39
CA HIS A 122 -33.13 8.74 9.93
C HIS A 122 -33.78 8.02 11.11
N VAL A 123 -33.01 7.70 12.15
CA VAL A 123 -33.49 7.01 13.36
C VAL A 123 -34.58 7.82 14.05
N GLN A 124 -34.47 9.14 14.12
CA GLN A 124 -35.52 10.00 14.71
C GLN A 124 -36.85 10.01 13.94
N LYS A 125 -36.82 9.69 12.64
CA LYS A 125 -38.01 9.71 11.76
C LYS A 125 -38.63 8.33 11.57
N LEU A 126 -38.11 7.30 12.24
CA LEU A 126 -38.64 5.95 12.13
C LEU A 126 -40.00 5.83 12.84
N PRO A 127 -40.97 5.10 12.26
CA PRO A 127 -42.21 4.78 12.95
C PRO A 127 -41.95 4.02 14.27
N CYS A 128 -42.79 4.23 15.29
CA CYS A 128 -42.67 3.51 16.59
C CYS A 128 -42.59 1.99 16.43
N ARG A 129 -43.36 1.42 15.50
CA ARG A 129 -43.33 -0.03 15.19
C ARG A 129 -41.94 -0.52 14.78
N THR A 130 -41.14 0.31 14.11
CA THR A 130 -39.77 -0.03 13.73
C THR A 130 -38.82 0.08 14.91
N HIS A 131 -39.04 1.04 15.82
CA HIS A 131 -38.27 1.15 17.07
C HIS A 131 -38.43 -0.05 17.99
N GLU A 132 -39.62 -0.66 18.05
CA GLU A 132 -39.87 -1.88 18.85
C GLU A 132 -39.04 -3.09 18.38
N SER A 133 -38.64 -3.11 17.11
CA SER A 133 -37.84 -4.19 16.51
C SER A 133 -36.33 -3.91 16.48
N LEU A 134 -35.89 -2.72 16.88
CA LEU A 134 -34.50 -2.30 16.79
C LEU A 134 -33.79 -2.47 18.14
N GLU A 135 -32.71 -3.24 18.14
CA GLU A 135 -31.81 -3.29 19.30
C GLU A 135 -30.98 -2.00 19.38
N SER A 136 -31.02 -1.34 20.54
CA SER A 136 -30.25 -0.10 20.76
C SER A 136 -28.74 -0.29 20.54
N GLY A 137 -28.22 -1.51 20.81
CA GLY A 137 -26.83 -1.88 20.57
C GLY A 137 -26.46 -1.90 19.09
N ASP A 138 -27.33 -2.43 18.22
CA ASP A 138 -27.12 -2.46 16.77
C ASP A 138 -27.07 -1.04 16.19
N LEU A 139 -27.98 -0.16 16.64
CA LEU A 139 -27.97 1.25 16.24
C LEU A 139 -26.68 1.97 16.66
N LEU A 140 -26.21 1.72 17.89
CA LEU A 140 -24.96 2.29 18.39
C LEU A 140 -23.75 1.80 17.58
N GLN A 141 -23.70 0.51 17.25
CA GLN A 141 -22.65 -0.08 16.43
C GLN A 141 -22.62 0.54 15.03
N ARG A 142 -23.78 0.68 14.39
CA ARG A 142 -23.93 1.28 13.05
C ARG A 142 -23.53 2.76 13.04
N CYS A 143 -23.81 3.50 14.11
CA CYS A 143 -23.41 4.92 14.23
C CYS A 143 -21.93 5.12 14.60
N SER A 144 -21.30 4.10 15.19
CA SER A 144 -19.91 4.18 15.65
C SER A 144 -18.99 3.33 14.78
N SER A 145 -18.88 2.03 15.09
CA SER A 145 -17.89 1.11 14.53
C SER A 145 -17.98 0.97 13.01
N ASP A 146 -19.19 0.88 12.47
CA ASP A 146 -19.37 0.70 11.01
C ASP A 146 -18.98 1.97 10.26
N VAL A 147 -19.36 3.15 10.78
CA VAL A 147 -18.96 4.45 10.23
C VAL A 147 -17.44 4.63 10.33
N ASP A 148 -16.82 4.27 11.45
CA ASP A 148 -15.37 4.35 11.61
C ASP A 148 -14.64 3.44 10.62
N THR A 149 -15.16 2.23 10.39
CA THR A 149 -14.63 1.31 9.38
C THR A 149 -14.66 1.93 7.97
N VAL A 150 -15.78 2.55 7.58
CA VAL A 150 -15.90 3.25 6.29
C VAL A 150 -14.95 4.44 6.24
N SER A 151 -14.85 5.24 7.31
CA SER A 151 -13.93 6.37 7.38
C SER A 151 -12.48 5.93 7.20
N LEU A 152 -12.05 4.87 7.90
CA LEU A 152 -10.71 4.33 7.82
C LEU A 152 -10.39 3.85 6.39
N PHE A 153 -11.32 3.11 5.79
CA PHE A 153 -11.21 2.67 4.40
C PHE A 153 -11.01 3.86 3.44
N LEU A 154 -11.82 4.91 3.60
CA LEU A 154 -11.78 6.11 2.77
C LEU A 154 -10.50 6.95 2.97
N SER A 155 -9.89 6.94 4.16
CA SER A 155 -8.64 7.66 4.42
C SER A 155 -7.39 6.87 4.05
N GLU A 156 -7.39 5.55 4.27
CA GLU A 156 -6.18 4.72 4.15
C GLU A 156 -6.15 3.93 2.85
N GLN A 157 -7.18 3.12 2.57
CA GLN A 157 -7.17 2.18 1.45
C GLN A 157 -7.19 2.89 0.10
N ILE A 158 -8.03 3.91 -0.06
CA ILE A 158 -8.07 4.72 -1.30
C ILE A 158 -6.71 5.38 -1.55
N THR A 159 -6.12 5.96 -0.50
CA THR A 159 -4.86 6.69 -0.62
C THR A 159 -3.69 5.73 -0.85
N MET A 160 -3.75 4.51 -0.31
CA MET A 160 -2.78 3.44 -0.55
C MET A 160 -2.78 2.99 -2.01
N ILE A 161 -3.97 2.82 -2.62
CA ILE A 161 -4.12 2.49 -4.04
C ILE A 161 -3.49 3.60 -4.89
N GLY A 162 -3.88 4.86 -4.65
CA GLY A 162 -3.31 6.00 -5.36
C GLY A 162 -1.80 6.06 -5.23
N ARG A 163 -1.26 5.82 -4.04
CA ARG A 163 0.19 5.80 -3.77
C ARG A 163 0.91 4.72 -4.56
N ALA A 164 0.36 3.51 -4.65
CA ALA A 164 0.98 2.42 -5.40
C ALA A 164 1.11 2.78 -6.89
N PHE A 165 0.06 3.36 -7.49
CA PHE A 165 0.11 3.84 -8.87
C PHE A 165 1.05 5.04 -9.04
N ALA A 166 1.00 6.02 -8.14
CA ALA A 166 1.89 7.17 -8.19
C ALA A 166 3.37 6.75 -8.13
N MET A 167 3.71 5.84 -7.20
CA MET A 167 5.06 5.32 -7.08
C MET A 167 5.52 4.58 -8.34
N LEU A 168 4.65 3.89 -9.07
CA LEU A 168 5.04 3.23 -10.32
C LEU A 168 5.10 4.21 -11.51
N LEU A 169 4.12 5.09 -11.66
CA LEU A 169 3.91 5.88 -12.88
C LEU A 169 4.70 7.20 -12.91
N VAL A 170 4.81 7.89 -11.76
CA VAL A 170 5.47 9.20 -11.67
C VAL A 170 6.94 9.17 -12.10
N PRO A 171 7.77 8.18 -11.72
CA PRO A 171 9.18 8.16 -12.13
C PRO A 171 9.41 7.70 -13.57
N LEU A 172 8.43 7.12 -14.27
CA LEU A 172 8.67 6.57 -15.63
C LEU A 172 9.23 7.61 -16.61
N PRO A 173 8.64 8.82 -16.74
CA PRO A 173 9.17 9.82 -17.68
C PRO A 173 10.62 10.20 -17.35
N LEU A 174 10.95 10.31 -16.05
CA LEU A 174 12.29 10.62 -15.58
C LEU A 174 13.28 9.50 -15.92
N MET A 175 12.91 8.25 -15.68
CA MET A 175 13.75 7.08 -15.98
C MET A 175 14.02 6.95 -17.49
N PHE A 176 12.98 7.05 -18.32
CA PHE A 176 13.14 6.96 -19.78
C PHE A 176 13.93 8.14 -20.36
N ALA A 177 13.85 9.33 -19.73
CA ALA A 177 14.66 10.48 -20.11
C ALA A 177 16.14 10.36 -19.71
N LEU A 178 16.46 9.61 -18.65
CA LEU A 178 17.85 9.36 -18.23
C LEU A 178 18.53 8.28 -19.08
N ASP A 179 17.94 7.08 -19.12
CA ASP A 179 18.40 6.01 -20.03
C ASP A 179 17.26 5.00 -20.25
N TRP A 180 16.80 4.88 -21.50
CA TRP A 180 15.67 4.02 -21.84
C TRP A 180 15.99 2.52 -21.65
N ARG A 181 17.25 2.10 -21.81
CA ARG A 181 17.66 0.69 -21.69
C ARG A 181 17.61 0.26 -20.23
N MET A 182 18.18 1.07 -19.34
CA MET A 182 18.10 0.87 -17.88
C MET A 182 16.65 0.95 -17.37
N ALA A 183 15.82 1.83 -17.95
CA ALA A 183 14.40 1.91 -17.63
C ALA A 183 13.65 0.62 -17.97
N VAL A 184 13.85 0.07 -19.17
CA VAL A 184 13.23 -1.20 -19.58
C VAL A 184 13.66 -2.35 -18.68
N ILE A 185 14.96 -2.45 -18.36
CA ILE A 185 15.45 -3.49 -17.45
C ILE A 185 14.85 -3.34 -16.06
N SER A 186 14.75 -2.11 -15.55
CA SER A 186 14.16 -1.81 -14.24
C SER A 186 12.68 -2.19 -14.15
N LEU A 187 11.98 -2.21 -15.28
CA LEU A 187 10.55 -2.56 -15.37
C LEU A 187 10.31 -4.03 -15.74
N LEU A 188 11.35 -4.77 -16.10
CA LEU A 188 11.23 -6.11 -16.69
C LEU A 188 10.45 -7.09 -15.80
N LEU A 189 10.75 -7.15 -14.50
CA LEU A 189 10.05 -8.04 -13.57
C LEU A 189 8.84 -7.39 -12.89
N VAL A 190 8.51 -6.12 -13.18
CA VAL A 190 7.33 -5.47 -12.58
C VAL A 190 6.06 -6.22 -12.93
N GLY A 191 5.87 -6.59 -14.20
CA GLY A 191 4.73 -7.39 -14.66
C GLY A 191 4.69 -8.77 -14.00
N PRO A 192 5.73 -9.60 -14.13
CA PRO A 192 5.83 -10.90 -13.47
C PRO A 192 5.58 -10.86 -11.95
N ILE A 193 6.17 -9.91 -11.21
CA ILE A 193 5.97 -9.77 -9.76
C ILE A 193 4.52 -9.39 -9.45
N SER A 194 3.92 -8.48 -10.24
CA SER A 194 2.53 -8.06 -10.06
C SER A 194 1.56 -9.22 -10.33
N ILE A 195 1.79 -10.01 -11.39
CA ILE A 195 0.98 -11.21 -11.73
C ILE A 195 1.15 -12.28 -10.65
N PHE A 196 2.37 -12.58 -10.23
CA PHE A 196 2.64 -13.53 -9.15
C PHE A 196 1.90 -13.14 -7.87
N SER A 197 1.99 -11.86 -7.50
CA SER A 197 1.29 -11.31 -6.34
C SER A 197 -0.23 -11.42 -6.50
N TYR A 198 -0.78 -11.06 -7.66
CA TYR A 198 -2.22 -11.20 -7.95
C TYR A 198 -2.73 -12.64 -7.76
N VAL A 199 -2.06 -13.61 -8.38
CA VAL A 199 -2.41 -15.04 -8.27
C VAL A 199 -2.34 -15.51 -6.81
N PHE A 200 -1.32 -15.07 -6.09
CA PHE A 200 -1.12 -15.43 -4.70
C PHE A 200 -2.21 -14.85 -3.78
N PHE A 201 -2.49 -13.55 -3.87
CA PHE A 201 -3.53 -12.90 -3.06
C PHE A 201 -4.93 -13.48 -3.34
N ASN A 202 -5.19 -13.95 -4.56
CA ASN A 202 -6.43 -14.63 -4.86
C ASN A 202 -6.54 -15.99 -4.17
N ARG A 203 -5.47 -16.80 -4.15
CA ARG A 203 -5.42 -18.09 -3.44
C ARG A 203 -5.44 -17.94 -1.92
N MET A 204 -4.80 -16.90 -1.41
CA MET A 204 -4.70 -16.62 0.03
C MET A 204 -6.08 -16.40 0.66
N ARG A 205 -7.01 -15.78 -0.08
CA ARG A 205 -8.38 -15.53 0.39
C ARG A 205 -9.07 -16.81 0.84
N ASP A 206 -9.02 -17.87 0.03
CA ASP A 206 -9.80 -19.08 0.32
C ASP A 206 -9.27 -19.78 1.58
N ARG A 207 -7.95 -19.76 1.79
CA ARG A 207 -7.31 -20.25 3.03
C ARG A 207 -7.62 -19.38 4.23
N PHE A 208 -7.67 -18.06 4.04
CA PHE A 208 -8.08 -17.13 5.09
C PHE A 208 -9.52 -17.40 5.54
N LEU A 209 -10.45 -17.61 4.60
CA LEU A 209 -11.84 -17.98 4.90
C LEU A 209 -11.95 -19.33 5.62
N GLU A 210 -11.14 -20.32 5.24
CA GLU A 210 -11.10 -21.60 5.96
C GLU A 210 -10.61 -21.43 7.41
N LYS A 211 -9.58 -20.59 7.62
CA LYS A 211 -9.04 -20.25 8.93
C LYS A 211 -10.08 -19.53 9.79
N GLU A 212 -10.76 -18.51 9.25
CA GLU A 212 -11.85 -17.80 9.95
C GLU A 212 -13.01 -18.74 10.32
N LYS A 213 -13.41 -19.64 9.42
CA LYS A 213 -14.45 -20.65 9.74
C LYS A 213 -14.04 -21.59 10.87
N ALA A 214 -12.77 -21.97 10.94
CA ALA A 214 -12.25 -22.81 12.02
C ALA A 214 -12.18 -22.04 13.35
N GLU A 215 -11.76 -20.77 13.30
CA GLU A 215 -11.74 -19.85 14.45
C GLU A 215 -13.14 -19.60 15.02
N ALA A 216 -14.13 -19.40 14.15
CA ALA A 216 -15.53 -19.22 14.54
C ALA A 216 -16.08 -20.46 15.26
N ARG A 217 -15.77 -21.68 14.77
CA ARG A 217 -16.19 -22.93 15.44
C ARG A 217 -15.54 -23.09 16.81
N LEU A 218 -14.24 -22.83 16.91
CA LEU A 218 -13.52 -22.85 18.19
C LEU A 218 -14.14 -21.89 19.20
N THR A 219 -14.40 -20.65 18.76
CA THR A 219 -15.02 -19.60 19.58
C THR A 219 -16.43 -19.98 20.00
N ALA A 220 -17.22 -20.58 19.10
CA ALA A 220 -18.56 -21.07 19.41
C ALA A 220 -18.54 -22.14 20.51
N THR A 221 -17.61 -23.10 20.45
CA THR A 221 -17.44 -24.13 21.51
C THR A 221 -17.12 -23.51 22.87
N VAL A 222 -16.25 -22.50 22.91
CA VAL A 222 -15.97 -21.76 24.15
C VAL A 222 -17.22 -21.08 24.67
N ASN A 223 -17.96 -20.39 23.80
CA ASN A 223 -19.17 -19.67 24.18
C ASN A 223 -20.29 -20.62 24.68
N GLU A 224 -20.49 -21.77 24.03
CA GLU A 224 -21.40 -22.84 24.48
C GLU A 224 -21.01 -23.33 25.89
N ASN A 225 -19.72 -23.58 26.12
CA ASN A 225 -19.23 -24.09 27.40
C ASN A 225 -19.31 -23.06 28.54
N LEU A 226 -19.09 -21.78 28.25
CA LEU A 226 -19.24 -20.72 29.25
C LEU A 226 -20.71 -20.54 29.66
N ASN A 227 -21.62 -20.50 28.69
CA ASN A 227 -23.06 -20.38 28.97
C ASN A 227 -23.63 -21.65 29.60
N GLY A 228 -23.10 -22.82 29.25
CA GLY A 228 -23.52 -24.15 29.72
C GLY A 228 -22.75 -24.70 30.91
N VAL A 229 -21.88 -23.93 31.57
CA VAL A 229 -20.91 -24.47 32.55
C VAL A 229 -21.56 -25.25 33.70
N ARG A 230 -22.77 -24.85 34.12
CA ARG A 230 -23.53 -25.56 35.16
C ARG A 230 -23.94 -26.97 34.70
N VAL A 231 -24.34 -27.11 33.44
CA VAL A 231 -24.72 -28.40 32.82
C VAL A 231 -23.49 -29.29 32.66
N VAL A 232 -22.38 -28.74 32.17
CA VAL A 232 -21.11 -29.48 32.03
C VAL A 232 -20.67 -30.03 33.38
N ARG A 233 -20.76 -29.23 34.45
CA ARG A 233 -20.42 -29.65 35.81
C ARG A 233 -21.42 -30.64 36.40
N SER A 234 -22.73 -30.45 36.21
CA SER A 234 -23.75 -31.35 36.75
C SER A 234 -23.67 -32.76 36.18
N PHE A 235 -23.24 -32.89 34.92
CA PHE A 235 -23.05 -34.18 34.26
C PHE A 235 -21.59 -34.68 34.27
N ALA A 236 -20.67 -33.99 34.97
CA ALA A 236 -19.25 -34.31 35.01
C ALA A 236 -18.61 -34.51 33.61
N ARG A 237 -18.98 -33.68 32.64
CA ARG A 237 -18.56 -33.75 31.22
C ARG A 237 -17.35 -32.87 30.88
N GLN A 238 -16.59 -32.40 31.87
CA GLN A 238 -15.44 -31.49 31.64
C GLN A 238 -14.41 -32.09 30.67
N SER A 239 -14.05 -33.36 30.83
CA SER A 239 -13.07 -34.03 29.94
C SER A 239 -13.58 -34.14 28.50
N PHE A 240 -14.87 -34.41 28.32
CA PHE A 240 -15.50 -34.50 26.99
C PHE A 240 -15.48 -33.13 26.29
N GLU A 241 -15.86 -32.06 26.99
CA GLU A 241 -15.81 -30.71 26.44
C GLU A 241 -14.38 -30.22 26.19
N SER A 242 -13.42 -30.64 27.03
CA SER A 242 -11.99 -30.38 26.80
C SER A 242 -11.48 -31.06 25.53
N GLU A 243 -11.87 -32.31 25.27
CA GLU A 243 -11.50 -33.04 24.05
C GLU A 243 -12.14 -32.41 22.80
N ARG A 244 -13.42 -32.02 22.90
CA ARG A 244 -14.13 -31.29 21.84
C ARG A 244 -13.46 -29.96 21.50
N PHE A 245 -13.07 -29.19 22.53
CA PHE A 245 -12.29 -27.97 22.36
C PHE A 245 -10.96 -28.26 21.66
N GLU A 246 -10.22 -29.28 22.10
CA GLU A 246 -8.91 -29.61 21.55
C GLU A 246 -8.98 -30.04 20.08
N MET A 247 -10.04 -30.74 19.68
CA MET A 247 -10.31 -31.08 18.28
C MET A 247 -10.50 -29.82 17.40
N HIS A 248 -11.31 -28.87 17.86
CA HIS A 248 -11.53 -27.61 17.13
C HIS A 248 -10.28 -26.72 17.13
N ASN A 249 -9.52 -26.71 18.23
CA ASN A 249 -8.26 -26.01 18.38
C ASN A 249 -7.20 -26.57 17.41
N ALA A 250 -7.05 -27.89 17.34
CA ALA A 250 -6.16 -28.54 16.39
C ALA A 250 -6.55 -28.24 14.93
N THR A 251 -7.85 -28.20 14.62
CA THR A 251 -8.35 -27.83 13.29
C THR A 251 -7.98 -26.38 12.95
N HIS A 252 -8.21 -25.44 13.88
CA HIS A 252 -7.82 -24.04 13.71
C HIS A 252 -6.30 -23.91 13.51
N ARG A 253 -5.50 -24.51 14.38
CA ARG A 253 -4.03 -24.55 14.29
C ARG A 253 -3.55 -25.07 12.93
N ASN A 254 -4.15 -26.12 12.41
CA ASN A 254 -3.76 -26.68 11.11
C ASN A 254 -4.07 -25.72 9.96
N ARG A 255 -5.25 -25.09 9.95
CA ARG A 255 -5.62 -24.10 8.92
C ARG A 255 -4.80 -22.84 8.99
N ASP A 256 -4.46 -22.39 10.20
CA ASP A 256 -3.59 -21.25 10.42
C ASP A 256 -2.15 -21.54 9.95
N ASN A 257 -1.63 -22.73 10.25
CA ASN A 257 -0.34 -23.18 9.73
C ASN A 257 -0.31 -23.28 8.20
N ASP A 258 -1.38 -23.75 7.57
CA ASP A 258 -1.47 -23.80 6.11
C ASP A 258 -1.46 -22.39 5.48
N LEU A 259 -2.11 -21.42 6.14
CA LEU A 259 -2.05 -20.01 5.76
C LEU A 259 -0.63 -19.45 5.93
N TYR A 260 0.04 -19.70 7.06
CA TYR A 260 1.42 -19.24 7.28
C TYR A 260 2.41 -19.86 6.31
N ARG A 261 2.29 -21.16 5.98
CA ARG A 261 3.13 -21.79 4.95
C ARG A 261 2.93 -21.14 3.59
N LEU A 262 1.69 -20.78 3.26
CA LEU A 262 1.37 -20.07 2.03
C LEU A 262 2.02 -18.67 2.04
N MET A 263 1.86 -17.89 3.13
CA MET A 263 2.47 -16.57 3.29
C MET A 263 4.00 -16.62 3.22
N ALA A 264 4.63 -17.58 3.90
CA ALA A 264 6.08 -17.78 3.89
C ALA A 264 6.58 -18.01 2.46
N ARG A 265 5.94 -18.90 1.70
CA ARG A 265 6.27 -19.12 0.29
C ARG A 265 6.15 -17.85 -0.54
N PHE A 266 5.11 -17.03 -0.32
CA PHE A 266 4.98 -15.77 -1.03
C PHE A 266 6.10 -14.81 -0.73
N TRP A 267 6.39 -14.55 0.54
CA TRP A 267 7.46 -13.63 0.91
C TRP A 267 8.80 -14.10 0.37
N SER A 268 9.15 -15.38 0.54
CA SER A 268 10.41 -15.91 0.03
C SER A 268 10.53 -15.84 -1.50
N LEU A 269 9.48 -16.24 -2.26
CA LEU A 269 9.52 -16.16 -3.72
C LEU A 269 9.46 -14.72 -4.23
N SER A 270 8.69 -13.85 -3.57
CA SER A 270 8.60 -12.44 -3.92
C SER A 270 9.93 -11.72 -3.67
N ASP A 271 10.61 -12.03 -2.57
CA ASP A 271 11.97 -11.55 -2.29
C ASP A 271 12.96 -12.05 -3.34
N ALA A 272 12.91 -13.34 -3.69
CA ALA A 272 13.76 -13.88 -4.75
C ALA A 272 13.55 -13.14 -6.08
N LEU A 273 12.30 -12.90 -6.51
CA LEU A 273 12.01 -12.14 -7.73
C LEU A 273 12.50 -10.68 -7.65
N CYS A 274 12.35 -10.03 -6.49
CA CYS A 274 12.82 -8.66 -6.28
C CYS A 274 14.34 -8.56 -6.30
N PHE A 275 15.05 -9.51 -5.68
CA PHE A 275 16.50 -9.57 -5.73
C PHE A 275 17.01 -9.94 -7.12
N CYS A 276 16.30 -10.80 -7.87
CA CYS A 276 16.60 -11.00 -9.29
C CYS A 276 16.45 -9.70 -10.09
N GLN A 277 15.39 -8.91 -9.86
CA GLN A 277 15.20 -7.61 -10.52
C GLN A 277 16.36 -6.65 -10.21
N GLN A 278 16.77 -6.57 -8.94
CA GLN A 278 17.89 -5.75 -8.51
C GLN A 278 19.21 -6.25 -9.11
N GLY A 279 19.42 -7.56 -9.14
CA GLY A 279 20.58 -8.21 -9.77
C GLY A 279 20.66 -7.94 -11.27
N LEU A 280 19.54 -7.93 -12.00
CA LEU A 280 19.50 -7.57 -13.42
C LEU A 280 19.92 -6.11 -13.64
N VAL A 281 19.40 -5.19 -12.85
CA VAL A 281 19.75 -3.76 -12.94
C VAL A 281 21.23 -3.54 -12.64
N ILE A 282 21.77 -4.22 -11.62
CA ILE A 282 23.19 -4.16 -11.29
C ILE A 282 24.03 -4.79 -12.40
N GLY A 283 23.69 -5.99 -12.86
CA GLY A 283 24.46 -6.74 -13.85
C GLY A 283 24.54 -6.03 -15.21
N PHE A 284 23.40 -5.63 -15.76
CA PHE A 284 23.36 -4.88 -17.02
C PHE A 284 23.90 -3.45 -16.87
N GLY A 285 23.65 -2.80 -15.73
CA GLY A 285 24.19 -1.47 -15.45
C GLY A 285 25.72 -1.48 -15.38
N LEU A 286 26.34 -2.46 -14.70
CA LEU A 286 27.79 -2.64 -14.68
C LEU A 286 28.35 -2.96 -16.07
N TRP A 287 27.66 -3.78 -16.86
CA TRP A 287 28.06 -4.08 -18.23
C TRP A 287 28.06 -2.85 -19.13
N TRP A 288 27.06 -1.98 -19.04
CA TRP A 288 27.04 -0.73 -19.80
C TRP A 288 28.03 0.33 -19.28
N LEU A 289 28.31 0.31 -17.97
CA LEU A 289 29.32 1.15 -17.34
C LEU A 289 30.72 0.80 -17.86
N THR A 290 31.08 -0.48 -17.96
CA THR A 290 32.39 -0.91 -18.49
C THR A 290 32.56 -0.66 -19.98
N GLN A 291 31.46 -0.58 -20.73
CA GLN A 291 31.45 -0.15 -22.13
C GLN A 291 31.53 1.37 -22.31
N GLY A 292 31.45 2.15 -21.23
CA GLY A 292 31.40 3.61 -21.30
C GLY A 292 30.11 4.17 -21.91
N SER A 293 29.04 3.36 -21.98
CA SER A 293 27.75 3.76 -22.56
C SER A 293 26.73 4.21 -21.52
N LEU A 294 27.09 4.17 -20.23
CA LEU A 294 26.29 4.59 -19.09
C LEU A 294 27.19 5.32 -18.09
N GLU A 295 26.69 6.38 -17.49
CA GLU A 295 27.41 7.14 -16.45
C GLU A 295 27.20 6.51 -15.06
N ILE A 296 28.19 6.67 -14.18
CA ILE A 296 28.14 6.11 -12.83
C ILE A 296 27.03 6.72 -11.97
N GLY A 297 26.73 8.00 -12.12
CA GLY A 297 25.62 8.65 -11.42
C GLY A 297 24.28 8.14 -11.93
N THR A 298 24.12 7.98 -13.25
CA THR A 298 22.91 7.38 -13.83
C THR A 298 22.71 5.95 -13.32
N PHE A 299 23.77 5.15 -13.25
CA PHE A 299 23.74 3.81 -12.65
C PHE A 299 23.27 3.82 -11.19
N TYR A 300 23.82 4.72 -10.35
CA TYR A 300 23.41 4.89 -8.97
C TYR A 300 21.93 5.25 -8.83
N PHE A 301 21.44 6.16 -9.68
CA PHE A 301 20.03 6.56 -9.69
C PHE A 301 19.13 5.35 -9.92
N PHE A 302 19.41 4.52 -10.92
CA PHE A 302 18.59 3.34 -11.22
C PHE A 302 18.60 2.32 -10.08
N ILE A 303 19.75 2.07 -9.43
CA ILE A 303 19.79 1.19 -8.24
C ILE A 303 18.89 1.74 -7.13
N SER A 304 18.96 3.04 -6.87
CA SER A 304 18.18 3.70 -5.82
C SER A 304 16.68 3.63 -6.11
N VAL A 305 16.28 3.95 -7.34
CA VAL A 305 14.89 3.94 -7.80
C VAL A 305 14.29 2.53 -7.81
N VAL A 306 15.05 1.51 -8.22
CA VAL A 306 14.59 0.12 -8.21
C VAL A 306 14.31 -0.39 -6.81
N ASN A 307 15.14 -0.03 -5.82
CA ASN A 307 14.87 -0.36 -4.41
C ASN A 307 13.55 0.26 -3.92
N MET A 308 13.24 1.48 -4.38
CA MET A 308 11.98 2.15 -4.03
C MET A 308 10.75 1.49 -4.66
N PHE A 309 10.90 0.80 -5.80
CA PHE A 309 9.81 0.10 -6.49
C PHE A 309 9.40 -1.22 -5.86
N LEU A 310 10.29 -1.89 -5.11
CA LEU A 310 10.06 -3.26 -4.65
C LEU A 310 8.75 -3.39 -3.87
N TRP A 311 8.48 -2.46 -2.96
CA TRP A 311 7.26 -2.45 -2.15
C TRP A 311 5.98 -2.13 -2.94
N PRO A 312 5.92 -1.02 -3.70
CA PRO A 312 4.77 -0.69 -4.54
C PRO A 312 4.35 -1.80 -5.49
N VAL A 313 5.31 -2.45 -6.15
CA VAL A 313 5.04 -3.51 -7.12
C VAL A 313 4.41 -4.74 -6.46
N ARG A 314 4.86 -5.12 -5.26
CA ARG A 314 4.22 -6.18 -4.47
C ARG A 314 2.79 -5.83 -4.08
N MET A 315 2.55 -4.57 -3.71
CA MET A 315 1.21 -4.09 -3.36
C MET A 315 0.25 -4.04 -4.55
N LEU A 316 0.76 -3.80 -5.76
CA LEU A 316 -0.08 -3.78 -6.97
C LEU A 316 -0.81 -5.11 -7.19
N GLY A 317 -0.17 -6.25 -6.96
CA GLY A 317 -0.86 -7.54 -7.10
C GLY A 317 -2.01 -7.72 -6.10
N ARG A 318 -1.84 -7.27 -4.85
CA ARG A 318 -2.92 -7.24 -3.86
C ARG A 318 -4.07 -6.35 -4.32
N ILE A 319 -3.73 -5.13 -4.75
CA ILE A 319 -4.70 -4.14 -5.24
C ILE A 319 -5.47 -4.71 -6.43
N LEU A 320 -4.79 -5.31 -7.41
CA LEU A 320 -5.43 -5.96 -8.56
C LEU A 320 -6.37 -7.09 -8.14
N ALA A 321 -5.99 -7.89 -7.14
CA ALA A 321 -6.83 -8.98 -6.62
C ALA A 321 -8.08 -8.48 -5.90
N GLU A 322 -8.00 -7.30 -5.26
CA GLU A 322 -9.13 -6.60 -4.65
C GLU A 322 -10.02 -5.94 -5.73
N PHE A 323 -9.43 -5.27 -6.73
CA PHE A 323 -10.15 -4.61 -7.83
C PHE A 323 -10.86 -5.58 -8.79
N GLY A 324 -10.24 -6.71 -9.14
CA GLY A 324 -10.87 -7.71 -10.02
C GLY A 324 -12.18 -8.24 -9.45
N LYS A 325 -12.26 -8.37 -8.11
CA LYS A 325 -13.50 -8.75 -7.42
C LYS A 325 -14.54 -7.64 -7.44
N ALA A 326 -14.10 -6.39 -7.35
CA ALA A 326 -15.00 -5.25 -7.45
C ALA A 326 -15.65 -5.15 -8.85
N LEU A 327 -14.95 -5.52 -9.91
CA LEU A 327 -15.47 -5.47 -11.28
C LEU A 327 -16.43 -6.62 -11.61
N VAL A 328 -16.18 -7.84 -11.12
CA VAL A 328 -17.01 -9.03 -11.40
C VAL A 328 -18.29 -9.08 -10.56
N ALA A 329 -18.34 -8.32 -9.45
CA ALA A 329 -19.52 -8.21 -8.61
C ALA A 329 -20.51 -7.12 -9.07
N VAL A 330 -20.25 -6.46 -10.21
CA VAL A 330 -21.16 -5.52 -10.91
C VAL A 330 -21.98 -6.28 -11.94
#